data_AF-A0A921Z004-F1
#
_entry.id   AF-A0A921Z004-F1
#
_cell.length_a   1.000
_cell.length_b   1.000
_cell.length_c   1.000
_cell.angle_alpha   90.00
_cell.angle_beta   90.00
_cell.angle_gamma   90.00
#
_symmetry.space_group_name_H-M   'P 1'
#
loop_
_entity.id
_entity.type
_entity.pdbx_description
1 polymer ?
#
loop_
_entity_poly.entity_id
_entity_poly.type
_entity_poly.pdbx_seq_one_letter_code
_entity_poly.pdbx_strand_id
1 'polypeptide(L)'
;MSTYGFSDLECKIILNQVKRRAKYREEFLRMKSDPCKHSKEAGFVFDPAVQRFLSMKTCYYDTFRPTFKNARFTLLGVIMPMALYGFLVWTERQQFEKDCRCGKIKYRQRMFKFM
;
A
#
# COMPACT_ATOMS: atom_id res chain seq x y z
N MET A 1 37.68 14.26 5.48
CA MET A 1 36.86 13.89 4.31
C MET A 1 37.35 14.79 3.19
N SER A 2 38.02 14.24 2.17
CA SER A 2 38.60 15.06 1.09
C SER A 2 37.49 15.79 0.33
N THR A 3 37.67 17.08 0.08
CA THR A 3 36.70 18.00 -0.55
C THR A 3 36.63 17.77 -2.06
N TYR A 4 36.24 16.57 -2.49
CA TYR A 4 36.01 16.28 -3.91
C TYR A 4 34.59 16.70 -4.29
N GLY A 5 34.44 17.87 -4.91
CA GLY A 5 33.26 18.26 -5.68
C GLY A 5 31.96 18.54 -4.91
N PHE A 6 31.96 18.53 -3.57
CA PHE A 6 30.80 18.86 -2.75
C PHE A 6 30.89 20.28 -2.19
N SER A 7 29.76 20.98 -2.11
CA SER A 7 29.66 22.25 -1.40
C SER A 7 29.84 22.04 0.11
N ASP A 8 30.35 23.05 0.83
CA ASP A 8 30.52 23.00 2.29
C ASP A 8 29.22 22.66 3.03
N LEU A 9 28.07 23.09 2.48
CA LEU A 9 26.75 22.78 3.03
C LEU A 9 26.40 21.30 2.88
N GLU A 10 26.67 20.71 1.71
CA GLU A 10 26.43 19.28 1.45
C GLU A 10 27.32 18.41 2.33
N CYS A 11 28.59 18.79 2.48
CA CYS A 11 29.52 18.16 3.42
C CYS A 11 28.95 18.15 4.85
N LYS A 12 28.42 19.29 5.33
CA LYS A 12 27.77 19.36 6.66
C LYS A 12 26.55 18.45 6.77
N ILE A 13 25.70 18.39 5.74
CA ILE A 13 24.52 17.52 5.72
C ILE A 13 24.93 16.05 5.78
N ILE A 14 25.91 15.64 4.98
CA ILE A 14 26.43 14.27 4.93
C ILE A 14 27.01 13.89 6.30
N LEU A 15 27.84 14.76 6.89
CA LEU A 15 28.41 14.51 8.22
C LEU A 15 27.31 14.36 9.28
N ASN A 16 26.26 15.17 9.23
CA ASN A 16 25.12 15.06 10.14
C ASN A 16 24.32 13.76 9.92
N GLN A 17 24.19 13.28 8.69
CA GLN A 17 23.56 11.99 8.40
C GLN A 17 24.41 10.82 8.92
N VAL A 18 25.72 10.85 8.68
CA VAL A 18 26.66 9.82 9.17
C VAL A 18 26.65 9.78 10.70
N LYS A 19 26.72 10.93 11.37
CA LYS A 19 26.62 11.04 12.84
C LYS A 19 25.32 10.43 13.36
N ARG A 20 24.18 10.73 12.74
CA ARG A 20 22.87 10.15 13.14
C ARG A 20 22.85 8.63 12.97
N ARG A 21 23.36 8.10 11.85
CA ARG A 21 23.41 6.66 11.60
C ARG A 21 24.31 5.94 12.61
N ALA A 22 25.48 6.50 12.90
CA ALA A 22 26.40 5.97 13.91
C ALA A 22 25.72 5.89 15.28
N LYS A 23 25.10 7.00 15.72
CA LYS A 23 24.36 7.06 16.98
C LYS A 23 23.29 5.97 17.10
N TYR A 24 22.39 5.84 16.12
CA TYR A 24 21.32 4.84 16.19
C TYR A 24 21.84 3.40 16.13
N ARG A 25 22.93 3.18 15.38
CA ARG A 25 23.60 1.87 15.34
C ARG A 25 24.19 1.52 16.69
N GLU A 26 24.86 2.45 17.35
CA GLU A 26 25.41 2.26 18.70
C GLU A 26 24.29 1.95 19.72
N GLU A 27 23.19 2.70 19.69
CA GLU A 27 22.02 2.45 20.55
C GLU A 27 21.44 1.04 20.32
N PHE A 28 21.26 0.65 19.05
CA PHE A 28 20.75 -0.67 18.70
C PHE A 28 21.69 -1.80 19.12
N LEU A 29 23.00 -1.67 18.85
CA LEU A 29 23.99 -2.66 19.24
C LEU A 29 24.02 -2.83 20.76
N ARG A 30 23.99 -1.72 21.52
CA ARG A 30 23.95 -1.74 22.98
C ARG A 30 22.74 -2.52 23.51
N MET A 31 21.56 -2.29 22.95
CA MET A 31 20.33 -2.99 23.36
C MET A 31 20.32 -4.46 22.93
N LYS A 32 20.85 -4.76 21.74
CA LYS A 32 20.91 -6.11 21.19
C LYS A 32 21.91 -7.00 21.92
N SER A 33 23.05 -6.46 22.34
CA SER A 33 24.13 -7.23 22.99
C SER A 33 23.90 -7.44 24.49
N ASP A 34 22.90 -6.80 25.10
CA ASP A 34 22.60 -6.92 26.53
C ASP A 34 21.87 -8.25 26.83
N PRO A 35 22.52 -9.23 27.49
CA PRO A 35 21.94 -10.54 27.74
C PRO A 35 20.79 -10.49 28.76
N CYS A 36 20.85 -9.56 29.72
CA CYS A 36 19.86 -9.43 30.78
C CYS A 36 18.54 -8.86 30.27
N LYS A 37 18.58 -8.00 29.26
CA LYS A 37 17.38 -7.48 28.57
C LYS A 37 16.80 -8.50 27.60
N HIS A 38 17.64 -9.18 26.83
CA HIS A 38 17.21 -10.18 25.87
C HIS A 38 16.42 -11.33 26.54
N SER A 39 16.83 -11.73 27.74
CA SER A 39 16.14 -12.76 28.53
C SER A 39 14.78 -12.31 29.10
N LYS A 40 14.51 -11.00 29.23
CA LYS A 40 13.26 -10.48 29.83
C LYS A 40 12.17 -10.18 28.81
N GLU A 41 12.53 -9.70 27.62
CA GLU A 41 11.59 -9.16 26.62
C GLU A 41 11.46 -10.04 25.37
N ALA A 42 11.46 -11.36 25.54
CA ALA A 42 11.33 -12.35 24.45
C ALA A 42 12.36 -12.17 23.29
N GLY A 43 13.47 -11.49 23.57
CA GLY A 43 14.59 -11.33 22.65
C GLY A 43 14.43 -10.32 21.51
N PHE A 44 13.34 -9.52 21.45
CA PHE A 44 13.19 -8.49 20.43
C PHE A 44 13.66 -7.12 20.92
N VAL A 45 14.28 -6.32 20.04
CA VAL A 45 14.63 -4.93 20.32
C VAL A 45 13.53 -4.04 19.75
N PHE A 46 12.83 -3.31 20.61
CA PHE A 46 11.77 -2.41 20.20
C PHE A 46 12.32 -1.18 19.45
N ASP A 47 11.89 -0.97 18.20
CA ASP A 47 12.23 0.23 17.42
C ASP A 47 11.04 1.23 17.41
N PRO A 48 11.17 2.38 18.09
CA PRO A 48 10.11 3.39 18.09
C PRO A 48 9.87 4.01 16.71
N ALA A 49 10.85 4.02 15.80
CA ALA A 49 10.67 4.54 14.45
C ALA A 49 9.76 3.63 13.62
N VAL A 50 9.93 2.32 13.73
CA VAL A 50 9.05 1.33 13.08
C VAL A 50 7.64 1.41 13.65
N GLN A 51 7.48 1.51 14.97
CA GLN A 51 6.15 1.68 15.56
C GLN A 51 5.46 2.95 15.06
N ARG A 52 6.17 4.10 15.00
CA ARG A 52 5.60 5.36 14.48
C ARG A 52 5.17 5.25 13.02
N PHE A 53 5.93 4.53 12.20
CA PHE A 53 5.57 4.31 10.81
C PHE A 53 4.32 3.43 10.67
N LEU A 54 4.25 2.36 11.46
CA LEU A 54 3.08 1.49 11.52
C LEU A 54 1.85 2.26 12.00
N SER A 55 1.98 3.03 13.10
CA SER A 55 0.87 3.82 13.64
C SER A 55 0.39 4.87 12.65
N MET A 56 1.29 5.51 11.90
CA MET A 56 0.92 6.46 10.85
C MET A 56 0.10 5.81 9.73
N LYS A 57 0.44 4.56 9.35
CA LYS A 57 -0.33 3.81 8.35
C LYS A 57 -1.71 3.39 8.86
N THR A 58 -1.80 2.95 10.11
CA THR A 58 -3.08 2.52 10.70
C THR A 58 -4.00 3.70 10.97
N CYS A 59 -3.46 4.82 11.43
CA CYS A 59 -4.18 6.06 11.71
C CYS A 59 -4.23 7.01 10.49
N TYR A 60 -4.15 6.47 9.26
CA TYR A 60 -4.15 7.28 8.05
C TYR A 60 -5.43 8.11 7.90
N TYR A 61 -6.56 7.59 8.39
CA TYR A 61 -7.85 8.28 8.34
C TYR A 61 -7.83 9.62 9.10
N ASP A 62 -7.13 9.70 10.23
CA ASP A 62 -7.08 10.91 11.06
C ASP A 62 -6.40 12.09 10.36
N THR A 63 -5.51 11.79 9.41
CA THR A 63 -4.78 12.80 8.63
C THR A 63 -5.32 12.96 7.21
N PHE A 64 -6.40 12.25 6.87
CA PHE A 64 -7.02 12.31 5.55
C PHE A 64 -7.61 13.69 5.27
N ARG A 65 -7.31 14.23 4.08
CA ARG A 65 -7.92 15.45 3.56
C ARG A 65 -8.69 15.17 2.28
N PRO A 66 -9.99 15.54 2.20
CA PRO A 66 -10.74 15.42 0.96
C PRO A 66 -10.23 16.45 -0.04
N THR A 67 -9.37 16.01 -0.96
CA THR A 67 -8.84 16.84 -2.05
C THR A 67 -9.31 16.27 -3.39
N PHE A 68 -9.38 17.12 -4.42
CA PHE A 68 -9.74 16.68 -5.77
C PHE A 68 -8.84 15.55 -6.30
N LYS A 69 -7.54 15.57 -5.95
CA LYS A 69 -6.61 14.51 -6.32
C LYS A 69 -7.03 13.16 -5.71
N ASN A 70 -7.38 13.15 -4.43
CA ASN A 70 -7.80 11.93 -3.72
C ASN A 70 -9.16 11.44 -4.23
N ALA A 71 -10.11 12.35 -4.46
CA ALA A 71 -11.43 12.01 -4.99
C ALA A 71 -11.37 11.41 -6.41
N ARG A 72 -10.52 11.97 -7.29
CA ARG A 72 -10.32 11.38 -8.63
C ARG A 72 -9.70 10.00 -8.56
N PHE A 73 -8.76 9.77 -7.64
CA PHE A 73 -8.14 8.46 -7.45
C PHE A 73 -9.18 7.42 -6.98
N THR A 74 -10.04 7.76 -6.02
CA THR A 74 -11.09 6.83 -5.56
C THR A 74 -12.15 6.58 -6.63
N LEU A 75 -12.56 7.62 -7.37
CA LEU A 75 -13.54 7.48 -8.43
C LEU A 75 -13.04 6.60 -9.58
N LEU A 76 -11.81 6.81 -10.04
CA LEU A 76 -11.23 6.00 -11.13
C LEU A 76 -10.75 4.62 -10.66
N GLY A 77 -10.22 4.51 -9.44
CA GLY A 77 -9.65 3.27 -8.93
C GLY A 77 -10.67 2.29 -8.38
N VAL A 78 -11.82 2.78 -7.87
CA VAL A 78 -12.84 1.95 -7.21
C VAL A 78 -14.16 1.99 -7.95
N ILE A 79 -14.73 3.18 -8.17
CA ILE A 79 -16.09 3.29 -8.72
C ILE A 79 -16.14 2.86 -10.19
N MET A 80 -15.18 3.32 -10.99
CA MET A 80 -15.11 3.05 -12.43
C MET A 80 -15.00 1.55 -12.77
N PRO A 81 -14.11 0.74 -12.17
CA PRO A 81 -14.07 -0.70 -12.47
C PRO A 81 -15.33 -1.44 -12.03
N MET A 82 -15.96 -1.05 -10.91
CA MET A 82 -17.23 -1.65 -10.49
C MET A 82 -18.35 -1.35 -11.49
N ALA A 83 -18.45 -0.10 -11.96
CA ALA A 83 -19.43 0.30 -12.96
C ALA A 83 -19.18 -0.38 -14.32
N LEU A 84 -17.91 -0.45 -14.77
CA LEU A 84 -17.54 -1.13 -16.01
C LEU A 84 -17.90 -2.60 -15.97
N TYR A 85 -17.56 -3.31 -14.90
CA TYR A 85 -17.88 -4.72 -14.76
C TYR A 85 -19.39 -4.96 -14.79
N GLY A 86 -20.16 -4.13 -14.06
CA GLY A 86 -21.62 -4.19 -14.09
C GLY A 86 -22.20 -3.96 -15.49
N PHE A 87 -21.64 -3.00 -16.24
CA PHE A 87 -22.06 -2.73 -17.61
C PHE A 87 -21.75 -3.91 -18.55
N LEU A 88 -20.55 -4.48 -18.48
CA LEU A 88 -20.17 -5.64 -19.30
C LEU A 88 -21.12 -6.81 -19.08
N VAL A 89 -21.35 -7.20 -17.81
CA VAL A 89 -22.27 -8.28 -17.45
C VAL A 89 -23.69 -7.99 -17.95
N TRP A 90 -24.16 -6.75 -17.80
CA TRP A 90 -25.48 -6.35 -18.29
C TRP A 90 -25.58 -6.47 -19.82
N THR A 91 -24.56 -6.02 -20.55
CA THR A 91 -24.55 -6.12 -22.03
C THR A 91 -24.52 -7.56 -22.52
N GLU A 92 -23.70 -8.42 -21.92
CA GLU A 92 -23.66 -9.85 -22.26
C GLU A 92 -25.00 -10.52 -21.99
N ARG A 93 -25.64 -10.21 -20.86
CA ARG A 93 -26.95 -10.75 -20.51
C ARG A 93 -28.04 -10.31 -21.50
N GLN A 94 -28.06 -9.03 -21.86
CA GLN A 94 -29.00 -8.50 -22.85
C GLN A 94 -28.79 -9.12 -24.23
N GLN A 95 -27.55 -9.32 -24.66
CA GLN A 95 -27.22 -9.98 -25.93
C GLN A 95 -27.66 -11.45 -25.92
N PHE A 96 -27.35 -12.18 -24.84
CA PHE A 96 -27.76 -13.56 -24.66
C PHE A 96 -29.29 -13.72 -24.70
N GLU A 97 -30.02 -12.84 -24.01
CA GLU A 97 -31.49 -12.85 -24.01
C GLU A 97 -32.05 -12.57 -25.42
N LYS A 98 -31.47 -11.60 -26.15
CA LYS A 98 -31.85 -11.32 -27.55
C LYS A 98 -31.61 -12.52 -28.45
N ASP A 99 -30.44 -13.14 -28.37
CA ASP A 99 -30.09 -14.29 -29.21
C ASP A 99 -30.93 -15.53 -28.90
N CYS A 100 -31.34 -15.70 -27.63
CA CYS A 100 -32.31 -16.71 -27.23
C CYS A 100 -33.70 -16.46 -27.84
N ARG A 101 -34.18 -15.21 -27.85
CA ARG A 101 -35.49 -14.84 -28.43
C ARG A 101 -35.51 -14.95 -29.95
N CYS A 102 -34.41 -14.59 -30.62
CA CYS A 102 -34.27 -14.74 -32.07
C CYS A 102 -34.00 -16.19 -32.52
N GLY A 103 -33.86 -17.14 -31.58
CA GLY A 103 -33.64 -18.55 -31.91
C GLY A 103 -32.24 -18.89 -32.41
N LYS A 104 -31.26 -17.98 -32.29
CA LYS A 104 -29.87 -18.25 -32.70
C LYS A 104 -29.19 -19.32 -31.84
N ILE A 105 -29.58 -19.40 -30.57
CA ILE A 105 -29.04 -20.35 -29.61
C ILE A 105 -30.00 -21.54 -29.47
N LYS A 106 -29.52 -22.73 -29.82
CA LYS A 106 -30.27 -23.99 -29.64
C LYS A 106 -30.58 -24.21 -28.15
N TYR A 107 -31.77 -24.73 -27.84
CA TYR A 107 -32.21 -24.92 -26.45
C TYR A 107 -31.19 -25.70 -25.58
N ARG A 108 -30.57 -26.75 -26.14
CA ARG A 108 -29.53 -27.57 -25.46
C ARG A 108 -28.29 -26.77 -25.03
N GLN A 109 -27.97 -25.67 -25.73
CA GLN A 109 -26.77 -24.86 -25.52
C GLN A 109 -26.98 -23.67 -24.57
N ARG A 110 -28.18 -23.50 -24.00
CA ARG A 110 -28.49 -22.42 -23.06
C ARG A 110 -27.88 -22.75 -21.69
N MET A 111 -27.11 -21.81 -21.12
CA MET A 111 -26.47 -21.98 -19.82
C MET A 111 -27.47 -22.11 -18.65
N PHE A 112 -28.59 -21.37 -18.69
CA PHE A 112 -29.62 -21.35 -17.63
C PHE A 112 -30.94 -21.94 -18.15
N LYS A 113 -30.95 -23.24 -18.43
CA LYS A 113 -32.13 -23.92 -19.02
C LYS A 113 -33.19 -24.38 -18.01
N PHE A 114 -32.83 -24.53 -16.74
CA PHE A 114 -33.67 -25.15 -15.69
C PHE A 114 -33.85 -24.27 -14.45
N MET A 115 -33.53 -22.99 -14.56
CA MET A 115 -33.72 -21.97 -13.52
C MET A 115 -34.74 -20.95 -14.00
#